data_AF-N1R2K3-F1
#
_entry.id   AF-N1R2K3-F1
#
_cell.length_a   1.000
_cell.length_b   1.000
_cell.length_c   1.000
_cell.angle_alpha   90.00
_cell.angle_beta   90.00
_cell.angle_gamma   90.00
#
_symmetry.space_group_name_H-M   'P 1'
#
loop_
_entity.id
_entity.type
_entity.pdbx_description
1 polymer ?
#
loop_
_entity_poly.entity_id
_entity_poly.type
_entity_poly.pdbx_seq_one_letter_code
_entity_poly.pdbx_strand_id
1 'polypeptide(L)'
;MRGLDDLRPNQSAFPRAVMSRLRERGHDAGLCKVRWDKSSGVTAGSYEYIDVIAGGGETRYIVDVGFAAEFEVALSTEEYEAVRTALPEVLIARPEHLRQVVKLAASAARRSLKSSGLSVPPWRKRRFMMTKWLGPYKRTVNSIPASAGTALGGSGVVPVCRTIVGFAPQTTVGTSSGFWG
;
A
#
# COMPACT_ATOMS: atom_id res chain seq x y z
N MET A 1 -29.76 0.36 6.69
CA MET A 1 -28.41 0.33 7.30
C MET A 1 -28.06 -1.11 7.62
N ARG A 2 -26.76 -1.46 7.56
CA ARG A 2 -26.10 -2.76 7.83
C ARG A 2 -25.65 -3.50 6.58
N GLY A 3 -24.35 -3.80 6.53
CA GLY A 3 -23.73 -4.62 5.48
C GLY A 3 -22.25 -4.33 5.21
N LEU A 4 -21.69 -3.24 5.75
CA LEU A 4 -20.24 -2.99 5.69
C LEU A 4 -19.53 -3.42 6.98
N ASP A 5 -20.22 -3.32 8.12
CA ASP A 5 -19.68 -3.69 9.44
C ASP A 5 -19.43 -5.19 9.61
N ASP A 6 -20.18 -6.05 8.91
CA ASP A 6 -20.06 -7.51 8.97
C ASP A 6 -18.94 -8.08 8.08
N LEU A 7 -18.31 -7.24 7.24
CA LEU A 7 -17.19 -7.65 6.37
C LEU A 7 -15.82 -7.47 7.02
N ARG A 8 -15.76 -6.91 8.23
CA ARG A 8 -14.54 -6.71 9.02
C ARG A 8 -13.72 -7.98 9.30
N PRO A 9 -14.28 -9.21 9.41
CA PRO A 9 -13.47 -10.42 9.64
C PRO A 9 -12.67 -10.88 8.41
N ASN A 10 -13.03 -10.42 7.21
CA ASN A 10 -12.29 -10.72 5.98
C ASN A 10 -11.64 -9.43 5.50
N GLN A 11 -10.38 -9.19 5.88
CA GLN A 11 -9.63 -7.96 5.55
C GLN A 11 -9.65 -7.62 4.05
N SER A 12 -9.92 -8.60 3.18
CA SER A 12 -10.04 -8.38 1.73
C SER A 12 -11.44 -8.00 1.25
N ALA A 13 -12.49 -8.20 2.05
CA ALA A 13 -13.89 -8.03 1.65
C ALA A 13 -14.34 -6.57 1.76
N PHE A 14 -14.00 -5.88 2.85
CA PHE A 14 -14.42 -4.50 3.05
C PHE A 14 -13.77 -3.52 2.05
N PRO A 15 -12.44 -3.52 1.81
CA PRO A 15 -11.85 -2.69 0.76
C PRO A 15 -12.39 -3.03 -0.63
N ARG A 16 -12.70 -4.30 -0.90
CA ARG A 16 -13.32 -4.73 -2.16
C ARG A 16 -14.75 -4.20 -2.31
N ALA A 17 -15.55 -4.19 -1.25
CA ALA A 17 -16.89 -3.63 -1.27
C ALA A 17 -16.87 -2.11 -1.54
N VAL A 18 -15.95 -1.39 -0.89
CA VAL A 18 -15.75 0.05 -1.14
C VAL A 18 -15.30 0.30 -2.58
N MET A 19 -14.34 -0.49 -3.10
CA MET A 19 -13.92 -0.43 -4.51
C MET A 19 -15.11 -0.64 -5.45
N SER A 20 -15.92 -1.68 -5.25
CA SER A 20 -17.10 -1.95 -6.08
C SER A 20 -18.07 -0.77 -6.07
N ARG A 21 -18.33 -0.17 -4.90
CA ARG A 21 -19.22 0.98 -4.76
C ARG A 21 -18.69 2.23 -5.47
N LEU A 22 -17.38 2.45 -5.47
CA LEU A 22 -16.76 3.54 -6.22
C LEU A 22 -16.90 3.33 -7.73
N ARG A 23 -16.75 2.09 -8.20
CA ARG A 23 -16.94 1.75 -9.63
C ARG A 23 -18.39 1.89 -10.08
N GLU A 24 -19.36 1.51 -9.25
CA GLU A 24 -20.79 1.73 -9.50
C GLU A 24 -21.12 3.23 -9.72
N ARG A 25 -20.33 4.12 -9.10
CA ARG A 25 -20.46 5.57 -9.25
C ARG A 25 -19.65 6.14 -10.42
N GLY A 26 -19.02 5.29 -11.23
CA GLY A 26 -18.27 5.69 -12.42
C GLY A 26 -16.81 6.06 -12.18
N HIS A 27 -16.25 5.81 -10.99
CA HIS A 27 -14.83 6.04 -10.73
C HIS A 27 -13.97 4.85 -11.22
N ASP A 28 -12.79 5.14 -11.78
CA ASP A 28 -11.77 4.09 -12.01
C ASP A 28 -11.10 3.72 -10.68
N ALA A 29 -11.78 2.89 -9.91
CA ALA A 29 -11.28 2.33 -8.66
C ALA A 29 -10.77 0.90 -8.85
N GLY A 30 -9.66 0.57 -8.19
CA GLY A 30 -9.05 -0.75 -8.19
C GLY A 30 -8.53 -1.14 -6.81
N LEU A 31 -8.50 -2.43 -6.52
CA LEU A 31 -7.89 -2.97 -5.32
C LEU A 31 -6.42 -3.28 -5.60
N CYS A 32 -5.52 -2.62 -4.88
CA CYS A 32 -4.09 -2.82 -4.94
C CYS A 32 -3.64 -3.80 -3.85
N LYS A 33 -3.02 -4.90 -4.26
CA LYS A 33 -2.46 -5.91 -3.37
C LYS A 33 -0.93 -5.82 -3.39
N VAL A 34 -0.35 -5.36 -2.29
CA VAL A 34 1.09 -5.32 -2.09
C VAL A 34 1.50 -6.60 -1.38
N ARG A 35 2.60 -7.21 -1.85
CA ARG A 35 3.29 -8.31 -1.16
C ARG A 35 4.78 -8.05 -1.22
N TRP A 36 5.47 -8.32 -0.12
CA TRP A 36 6.92 -8.22 -0.06
C TRP A 36 7.51 -9.38 0.72
N ASP A 37 8.63 -9.88 0.22
CA ASP A 37 9.38 -10.94 0.86
C ASP A 37 10.23 -10.41 2.02
N LYS A 38 10.70 -11.34 2.84
CA LYS A 38 11.64 -11.03 3.91
C LYS A 38 12.93 -10.51 3.29
N SER A 39 13.36 -9.33 3.71
CA SER A 39 14.65 -8.74 3.32
C SER A 39 15.40 -8.25 4.56
N SER A 40 16.67 -7.84 4.41
CA SER A 40 17.45 -7.32 5.54
C SER A 40 16.71 -6.17 6.24
N GLY A 41 16.23 -6.44 7.45
CA GLY A 41 15.52 -5.46 8.30
C GLY A 41 14.02 -5.28 8.06
N VAL A 42 13.38 -6.05 7.16
CA VAL A 42 11.92 -6.02 6.92
C VAL A 42 11.37 -7.45 6.91
N THR A 43 10.42 -7.74 7.80
CA THR A 43 9.67 -9.00 7.81
C THR A 43 8.76 -9.08 6.60
N ALA A 44 8.53 -10.28 6.06
CA ALA A 44 7.58 -10.50 4.99
C ALA A 44 6.18 -10.02 5.39
N GLY A 45 5.38 -9.60 4.40
CA GLY A 45 4.04 -9.11 4.66
C GLY A 45 3.24 -8.85 3.39
N SER A 46 1.96 -8.58 3.59
CA SER A 46 1.04 -8.18 2.55
C SER A 46 0.14 -7.07 3.04
N TYR A 47 -0.32 -6.24 2.12
CA TYR A 47 -1.27 -5.18 2.40
C TYR A 47 -2.23 -4.98 1.24
N GLU A 48 -3.47 -4.58 1.54
CA GLU A 48 -4.47 -4.26 0.53
C GLU A 48 -4.98 -2.84 0.77
N TYR A 49 -5.04 -2.04 -0.30
CA TYR A 49 -5.62 -0.70 -0.30
C TYR A 49 -6.35 -0.47 -1.63
N ILE A 50 -7.14 0.59 -1.72
CA ILE A 50 -7.86 0.96 -2.95
C ILE A 50 -7.09 2.08 -3.64
N ASP A 51 -6.94 2.03 -4.95
CA ASP A 51 -6.56 3.21 -5.72
C ASP A 51 -7.70 3.72 -6.58
N VAL A 52 -7.72 5.02 -6.79
CA VAL A 52 -8.69 5.69 -7.65
C VAL A 52 -7.92 6.57 -8.63
N ILE A 53 -8.19 6.37 -9.92
CA ILE A 53 -7.67 7.22 -11.00
C ILE A 53 -8.75 8.25 -11.35
N ALA A 54 -8.40 9.52 -11.23
CA ALA A 54 -9.29 10.66 -11.48
C ALA A 54 -8.69 11.61 -12.51
N GLY A 55 -9.49 12.57 -12.99
CA GLY A 55 -9.05 13.55 -14.00
C GLY A 55 -8.74 12.90 -15.35
N GLY A 56 -9.52 11.90 -15.77
CA GLY A 56 -9.33 11.24 -17.06
C GLY A 56 -8.07 10.38 -17.18
N GLY A 57 -7.44 9.98 -16.06
CA GLY A 57 -6.21 9.18 -16.09
C GLY A 57 -4.99 9.85 -15.47
N GLU A 58 -5.10 11.15 -15.15
CA GLU A 58 -3.95 11.97 -14.80
C GLU A 58 -3.50 11.83 -13.34
N THR A 59 -4.45 11.69 -12.41
CA THR A 59 -4.14 11.71 -10.97
C THR A 59 -4.55 10.41 -10.28
N ARG A 60 -3.58 9.79 -9.60
CA ARG A 60 -3.79 8.61 -8.74
C ARG A 60 -3.95 9.02 -7.28
N TYR A 61 -5.02 8.52 -6.67
CA TYR A 61 -5.26 8.60 -5.22
C TYR A 61 -5.15 7.21 -4.60
N ILE A 62 -4.54 7.15 -3.43
CA ILE A 62 -4.55 5.99 -2.54
C ILE A 62 -5.65 6.24 -1.51
N VAL A 63 -6.54 5.26 -1.40
CA VAL A 63 -7.65 5.21 -0.45
C VAL A 63 -7.44 4.04 0.49
N ASP A 64 -7.33 4.34 1.78
CA ASP A 64 -7.19 3.34 2.84
C ASP A 64 -8.17 3.66 3.96
N VAL A 65 -9.04 2.69 4.23
CA VAL A 65 -10.18 2.82 5.15
C VAL A 65 -9.85 2.45 6.60
N GLY A 66 -8.62 1.97 6.86
CA GLY A 66 -8.13 1.63 8.21
C GLY A 66 -6.78 2.27 8.51
N PHE A 67 -6.51 3.45 7.93
CA PHE A 67 -5.17 4.02 7.90
C PHE A 67 -4.65 4.36 9.31
N ALA A 68 -5.46 5.01 10.15
CA ALA A 68 -5.05 5.42 11.49
C ALA A 68 -4.73 4.22 12.41
N ALA A 69 -5.45 3.09 12.26
CA ALA A 69 -5.22 1.87 13.03
C ALA A 69 -3.81 1.30 12.82
N GLU A 70 -3.22 1.50 11.63
CA GLU A 70 -1.83 1.09 11.35
C GLU A 70 -0.79 1.82 12.21
N PHE A 71 -1.18 2.90 12.90
CA PHE A 71 -0.35 3.75 13.76
C PHE A 71 -0.66 3.61 15.26
N GLU A 72 -1.54 2.70 15.67
CA GLU A 72 -1.82 2.47 17.10
C GLU A 72 -0.63 1.85 17.85
N VAL A 73 -0.28 2.32 19.06
CA VAL A 73 0.85 1.79 19.84
C VAL A 73 0.41 1.66 21.30
N ALA A 74 0.74 0.53 21.95
CA ALA A 74 0.23 0.19 23.29
C ALA A 74 0.75 1.09 24.44
N LEU A 75 1.91 1.73 24.27
CA LEU A 75 2.57 2.57 25.29
C LEU A 75 3.10 3.86 24.65
N SER A 76 2.16 4.61 24.07
CA SER A 76 2.42 5.89 23.43
C SER A 76 2.68 7.00 24.45
N THR A 77 3.45 8.01 24.03
CA THR A 77 3.56 9.27 24.75
C THR A 77 2.41 10.18 24.34
N GLU A 78 2.03 11.14 25.18
CA GLU A 78 0.97 12.13 24.87
C GLU A 78 1.24 12.86 23.54
N GLU A 79 2.51 13.20 23.29
CA GLU A 79 2.96 13.81 22.04
C GLU A 79 2.67 12.93 20.81
N TYR A 80 2.83 11.61 20.95
CA TYR A 80 2.54 10.69 19.85
C TYR A 80 1.04 10.46 19.70
N GLU A 81 0.28 10.42 20.80
CA GLU A 81 -1.18 10.36 20.74
C GLU A 81 -1.75 11.56 19.98
N ALA A 82 -1.26 12.78 20.23
CA ALA A 82 -1.68 13.95 19.47
C ALA A 82 -1.45 13.81 17.96
N VAL A 83 -0.32 13.21 17.55
CA VAL A 83 -0.04 12.90 16.14
C VAL A 83 -0.99 11.82 15.63
N ARG A 84 -1.22 10.74 16.39
CA ARG A 84 -2.08 9.62 16.01
C ARG A 84 -3.53 10.07 15.84
N THR A 85 -4.08 10.87 16.76
CA THR A 85 -5.45 11.38 16.70
C THR A 85 -5.66 12.38 15.55
N ALA A 86 -4.58 12.99 15.05
CA ALA A 86 -4.65 13.86 13.87
C ALA A 86 -4.60 13.07 12.54
N LEU A 87 -4.29 11.77 12.56
CA LEU A 87 -4.32 10.95 11.35
C LEU A 87 -5.77 10.68 10.93
N PRO A 88 -6.05 10.69 9.62
CA PRO A 88 -7.38 10.36 9.14
C PRO A 88 -7.65 8.85 9.31
N GLU A 89 -8.84 8.50 9.81
CA GLU A 89 -9.32 7.11 9.83
C GLU A 89 -9.40 6.54 8.42
N VAL A 90 -9.96 7.33 7.50
CA VAL A 90 -9.97 7.06 6.06
C VAL A 90 -9.03 8.03 5.35
N LEU A 91 -7.89 7.51 4.90
CA LEU A 91 -6.94 8.26 4.10
C LEU A 91 -7.41 8.31 2.65
N ILE A 92 -7.40 9.51 2.06
CA ILE A 92 -7.48 9.73 0.61
C ILE A 92 -6.35 10.69 0.24
N ALA A 93 -5.29 10.18 -0.38
CA ALA A 93 -4.10 11.00 -0.64
C ALA A 93 -3.37 10.57 -1.91
N ARG A 94 -2.67 11.51 -2.53
CA ARG A 94 -1.68 11.19 -3.57
C ARG A 94 -0.48 10.45 -2.95
N PRO A 95 0.23 9.59 -3.69
CA PRO A 95 1.37 8.83 -3.17
C PRO A 95 2.45 9.69 -2.50
N GLU A 96 2.66 10.92 -2.98
CA GLU A 96 3.65 11.86 -2.47
C GLU A 96 3.27 12.38 -1.08
N HIS A 97 1.99 12.74 -0.90
CA HIS A 97 1.47 13.20 0.39
C HIS A 97 1.43 12.05 1.39
N LEU A 98 0.99 10.86 0.96
CA LEU A 98 1.00 9.67 1.80
C LEU A 98 2.41 9.36 2.33
N ARG A 99 3.43 9.44 1.46
CA ARG A 99 4.84 9.25 1.85
C ARG A 99 5.24 10.19 2.98
N GLN A 100 4.84 11.46 2.91
CA GLN A 100 5.15 12.46 3.93
C GLN A 100 4.46 12.13 5.27
N VAL A 101 3.16 11.84 5.23
CA VAL A 101 2.37 11.46 6.42
C VAL A 101 2.97 10.23 7.10
N VAL A 102 3.22 9.15 6.34
CA VAL A 102 3.82 7.91 6.88
C VAL A 102 5.19 8.17 7.47
N LYS A 103 6.03 9.00 6.83
CA LYS A 103 7.37 9.34 7.32
C LYS A 103 7.31 10.09 8.66
N LEU A 104 6.38 11.05 8.79
CA LEU A 104 6.18 11.83 10.00
C LEU A 104 5.64 10.95 11.13
N ALA A 105 4.53 10.24 10.89
CA ALA A 105 3.89 9.38 11.88
C ALA A 105 4.81 8.25 12.35
N ALA A 106 5.49 7.53 11.44
CA ALA A 106 6.45 6.48 11.83
C ALA A 106 7.67 7.04 12.57
N SER A 107 8.04 8.30 12.35
CA SER A 107 9.13 8.94 13.11
C SER A 107 8.68 9.35 14.50
N ALA A 108 7.46 9.86 14.66
CA ALA A 108 6.87 10.14 15.95
C ALA A 108 6.70 8.85 16.77
N ALA A 109 6.18 7.78 16.17
CA ALA A 109 6.02 6.46 16.80
C ALA A 109 7.36 5.92 17.30
N ARG A 110 8.42 6.03 16.48
CA ARG A 110 9.78 5.62 16.87
C ARG A 110 10.30 6.42 18.06
N ARG A 111 10.06 7.73 18.12
CA ARG A 111 10.50 8.56 19.25
C ARG A 111 9.78 8.16 20.53
N SER A 112 8.45 8.05 20.47
CA SER A 112 7.62 7.64 21.60
C SER A 112 8.02 6.27 22.15
N LEU A 113 8.19 5.26 21.29
CA LEU A 113 8.64 3.94 21.74
C LEU A 113 10.00 4.01 22.44
N LYS A 114 10.95 4.75 21.86
CA LYS A 114 12.30 4.89 22.42
C LYS A 114 12.31 5.64 23.76
N SER A 115 11.53 6.70 23.90
CA SER A 115 11.42 7.44 25.17
C SER A 115 10.79 6.57 26.26
N SER A 116 9.89 5.67 25.89
CA SER A 116 9.29 4.68 26.81
C SER A 116 10.18 3.44 27.04
N GLY A 117 11.44 3.43 26.57
CA GLY A 117 12.36 2.30 26.74
C GLY A 117 12.05 1.06 25.88
N LEU A 118 11.15 1.18 24.90
CA LEU A 118 10.70 0.09 24.05
C LEU A 118 11.46 0.04 22.72
N SER A 119 11.77 -1.20 22.29
CA SER A 119 12.30 -1.43 20.96
C SER A 119 11.22 -1.23 19.89
N VAL A 120 11.62 -0.72 18.72
CA VAL A 120 10.68 -0.52 17.61
C VAL A 120 10.46 -1.82 16.86
N PRO A 121 9.23 -2.39 16.90
CA PRO A 121 8.97 -3.65 16.24
C PRO A 121 9.09 -3.51 14.71
N PRO A 122 9.41 -4.59 13.98
CA PRO A 122 9.66 -4.54 12.53
C PRO A 122 8.54 -3.86 11.74
N TRP A 123 7.28 -4.12 12.08
CA TRP A 123 6.11 -3.56 11.39
C TRP A 123 5.92 -2.06 11.61
N ARG A 124 6.58 -1.47 12.61
CA ARG A 124 6.56 -0.03 12.89
C ARG A 124 7.78 0.70 12.33
N LYS A 125 8.72 -0.02 11.74
CA LYS A 125 9.84 0.61 11.03
C LYS A 125 9.31 1.36 9.82
N ARG A 126 9.84 2.57 9.61
CA ARG A 126 9.46 3.44 8.48
C ARG A 126 9.46 2.70 7.14
N ARG A 127 10.48 1.88 6.86
CA ARG A 127 10.58 1.12 5.60
C ARG A 127 9.42 0.14 5.44
N PHE A 128 9.07 -0.61 6.48
CA PHE A 128 7.94 -1.54 6.47
C PHE A 128 6.63 -0.79 6.21
N MET A 129 6.38 0.29 6.96
CA MET A 129 5.17 1.11 6.80
C MET A 129 5.07 1.68 5.39
N MET A 130 6.17 2.24 4.84
CA MET A 130 6.14 2.75 3.46
C MET A 130 5.83 1.68 2.43
N THR A 131 6.34 0.45 2.60
CA THR A 131 6.09 -0.65 1.66
C THR A 131 4.60 -0.98 1.54
N LYS A 132 3.81 -0.89 2.62
CA LYS A 132 2.36 -1.19 2.61
C LYS A 132 1.59 -0.50 1.49
N TRP A 133 1.95 0.74 1.18
CA TRP A 133 1.25 1.54 0.17
C TRP A 133 2.10 1.82 -1.08
N LEU A 134 3.41 1.94 -0.91
CA LEU A 134 4.34 2.40 -1.95
C LEU A 134 5.22 1.29 -2.52
N GLY A 135 5.07 0.06 -2.02
CA GLY A 135 5.73 -1.11 -2.57
C GLY A 135 5.11 -1.58 -3.89
N PRO A 136 5.77 -2.53 -4.60
CA PRO A 136 5.20 -3.15 -5.79
C PRO A 136 3.84 -3.80 -5.49
N TYR A 137 2.86 -3.58 -6.36
CA TYR A 137 1.49 -4.05 -6.16
C TYR A 137 0.91 -4.69 -7.41
N LYS A 138 -0.09 -5.55 -7.21
CA LYS A 138 -0.98 -6.02 -8.26
C LYS A 138 -2.33 -5.32 -8.12
N ARG A 139 -2.78 -4.64 -9.17
CA ARG A 139 -4.09 -3.99 -9.23
C ARG A 139 -5.14 -4.95 -9.80
N THR A 140 -6.29 -5.05 -9.15
CA THR A 140 -7.43 -5.83 -9.63
C THR A 140 -8.70 -5.00 -9.60
N VAL A 141 -9.54 -5.12 -10.61
CA VAL A 141 -10.83 -4.41 -10.72
C VAL A 141 -12.04 -5.34 -10.56
N ASN A 142 -11.79 -6.64 -10.36
CA ASN A 142 -12.84 -7.64 -10.22
C ASN A 142 -13.58 -7.46 -8.89
N SER A 143 -14.90 -7.33 -8.98
CA SER A 143 -15.80 -7.26 -7.82
C SER A 143 -15.84 -8.57 -7.01
N ILE A 144 -15.56 -9.71 -7.66
CA ILE A 144 -15.50 -11.04 -7.05
C ILE A 144 -14.03 -11.50 -6.96
N PRO A 145 -13.54 -11.96 -5.78
CA PRO A 145 -12.21 -12.57 -5.69
C PRO A 145 -12.16 -13.83 -6.54
N ALA A 146 -11.13 -13.96 -7.38
CA ALA A 146 -10.96 -15.07 -8.34
C ALA A 146 -10.95 -16.49 -7.74
N SER A 147 -10.98 -16.65 -6.41
CA SER A 147 -11.09 -17.96 -5.76
C SER A 147 -12.54 -18.45 -5.55
N ALA A 148 -13.55 -17.71 -6.03
CA ALA A 148 -14.97 -18.08 -5.94
C ALA A 148 -15.58 -18.43 -7.32
N GLY A 149 -14.79 -19.00 -8.22
CA GLY A 149 -15.24 -19.38 -9.57
C GLY A 149 -14.91 -20.83 -9.87
N THR A 150 -15.86 -21.70 -9.58
CA THR A 150 -15.98 -23.03 -10.21
C THR A 150 -15.94 -22.86 -11.73
N ALA A 151 -15.24 -23.79 -12.40
CA ALA A 151 -15.01 -23.79 -13.83
C ALA A 151 -16.28 -23.62 -14.66
N LEU A 152 -16.36 -22.55 -15.45
CA LEU A 152 -17.09 -22.52 -16.72
C LEU A 152 -16.27 -21.72 -17.72
N GLY A 153 -15.93 -22.38 -18.82
CA GLY A 153 -15.04 -21.89 -19.87
C GLY A 153 -15.55 -20.62 -20.54
N GLY A 154 -14.62 -19.72 -20.82
CA GLY A 154 -14.83 -18.52 -21.62
C GLY A 154 -13.48 -17.92 -21.96
N SER A 155 -13.05 -18.09 -23.20
CA SER A 155 -11.85 -17.46 -23.76
C SER A 155 -12.02 -15.95 -23.71
N GLY A 156 -11.27 -15.29 -22.83
CA GLY A 156 -11.28 -13.84 -22.67
C GLY A 156 -9.87 -13.37 -22.36
N VAL A 157 -9.28 -12.64 -23.30
CA VAL A 157 -7.94 -12.08 -23.22
C VAL A 157 -7.83 -11.22 -21.96
N VAL A 158 -6.90 -11.57 -21.06
CA VAL A 158 -6.63 -10.82 -19.83
C VAL A 158 -5.67 -9.67 -20.17
N PRO A 159 -6.08 -8.38 -20.10
CA PRO A 159 -5.12 -7.30 -20.21
C PRO A 159 -4.31 -7.22 -18.91
N VAL A 160 -3.13 -7.81 -18.93
CA VAL A 160 -2.09 -7.58 -17.92
C VAL A 160 -1.51 -6.19 -18.18
N CYS A 161 -2.09 -5.16 -17.56
CA CYS A 161 -1.40 -3.87 -17.45
C CYS A 161 -0.24 -4.00 -16.46
N ARG A 162 0.92 -4.43 -16.96
CA ARG A 162 2.21 -4.29 -16.29
C ARG A 162 2.68 -2.85 -16.50
N THR A 163 2.42 -1.96 -15.55
CA THR A 163 3.22 -0.73 -15.46
C THR A 163 4.54 -1.09 -14.80
N ILE A 164 5.55 -1.44 -15.60
CA ILE A 164 6.94 -1.52 -15.16
C ILE A 164 7.48 -0.09 -15.21
N VAL A 165 7.61 0.56 -14.05
CA VAL A 165 8.46 1.74 -13.92
C VAL A 165 9.75 1.32 -13.25
N GLY A 166 10.84 1.36 -14.02
CA GLY A 166 12.22 1.46 -13.51
C GLY A 166 13.01 0.16 -13.50
N PHE A 167 13.98 0.03 -14.42
CA PHE A 167 15.41 0.28 -14.16
C PHE A 167 16.19 -0.13 -15.42
N ALA A 168 16.74 0.83 -16.18
CA ALA A 168 17.72 0.50 -17.20
C ALA A 168 19.08 0.28 -16.50
N PRO A 169 19.77 -0.85 -16.72
CA PRO A 169 21.15 -0.99 -16.26
C PRO A 169 22.05 -0.08 -17.09
N GLN A 170 22.91 0.67 -16.40
CA GLN A 170 23.99 1.44 -17.01
C GLN A 170 24.89 0.46 -17.80
N THR A 171 25.03 0.64 -19.10
CA THR A 171 26.02 -0.06 -19.90
C THR A 171 27.41 0.51 -19.58
N THR A 172 28.19 -0.24 -18.82
CA THR A 172 29.65 -0.06 -18.74
C THR A 172 30.25 -0.37 -20.11
N VAL A 173 30.62 0.67 -20.87
CA VAL A 173 31.49 0.52 -22.03
C VAL A 173 32.90 0.32 -21.51
N GLY A 174 33.37 -0.93 -21.58
CA GLY A 174 34.79 -1.25 -21.44
C GLY A 174 35.49 -0.89 -22.74
N THR A 175 36.33 0.15 -22.72
CA THR A 175 37.28 0.43 -23.80
C THR A 175 38.53 -0.39 -23.54
N SER A 176 38.71 -1.44 -24.34
CA SER A 176 39.93 -2.23 -24.44
C SER A 176 40.57 -1.97 -25.80
N SER A 177 41.72 -1.29 -25.78
CA SER A 177 42.81 -1.33 -26.77
C SER A 177 43.82 -0.25 -26.35
N GLY A 178 45.12 -0.43 -26.29
CA GLY A 178 46.05 -1.52 -26.54
C GLY A 178 47.45 -0.95 -26.25
N PHE A 179 48.34 -1.76 -25.67
CA PHE A 179 49.77 -1.47 -25.41
C PHE A 179 50.45 -2.82 -25.74
N TRP A 180 51.28 -2.97 -26.76
CA TRP A 180 52.73 -2.69 -26.86
C TRP A 180 53.15 -2.86 -28.33
N GLY A 181 54.21 -2.17 -28.78
CA GLY A 181 54.96 -2.47 -30.00
C GLY A 181 55.46 -1.24 -30.73
#